data_AF-A0A257QUE2-F1
#
_entry.id   AF-A0A257QUE2-F1
#
_cell.length_a   1.000
_cell.length_b   1.000
_cell.length_c   1.000
_cell.angle_alpha   90.00
_cell.angle_beta   90.00
_cell.angle_gamma   90.00
#
_symmetry.space_group_name_H-M   'P 1'
#
loop_
_entity.id
_entity.type
_entity.pdbx_description
1 polymer ?
#
loop_
_entity_poly.entity_id
_entity_poly.type
_entity_poly.pdbx_seq_one_letter_code
_entity_poly.pdbx_strand_id
1 'polypeptide(L)' 'MNSKTGRPRKAPEDSLTEIVPIRLTQAERDQCEIAAKRTGRKLTAWIRERAVKAAKHEVKQMAAESGGIQTGA' A
#
# COMPACT_ATOMS: atom_id res chain seq x y z
N MET A 1 -29.10 -25.32 -13.06
CA MET A 1 -27.77 -24.98 -13.59
C MET A 1 -27.14 -23.98 -12.64
N ASN A 2 -26.35 -24.44 -11.66
CA ASN A 2 -25.75 -23.55 -10.65
C ASN A 2 -24.46 -22.96 -11.19
N SER A 3 -24.54 -21.78 -11.79
CA SER A 3 -23.37 -20.98 -12.12
C SER A 3 -22.64 -20.63 -10.83
N LYS A 4 -21.43 -21.16 -10.63
CA LYS A 4 -20.49 -20.66 -9.63
C LYS A 4 -20.25 -19.18 -9.93
N THR A 5 -20.93 -18.30 -9.21
CA THR A 5 -20.74 -16.85 -9.32
C THR A 5 -19.36 -16.53 -8.76
N GLY A 6 -18.34 -16.60 -9.60
CA GLY A 6 -17.01 -16.09 -9.26
C GLY A 6 -17.08 -14.62 -8.88
N ARG A 7 -16.08 -14.12 -8.15
CA ARG A 7 -15.97 -12.70 -7.82
C ARG A 7 -16.15 -11.89 -9.12
N PRO A 8 -17.09 -10.93 -9.18
CA PRO A 8 -17.25 -10.06 -10.34
C PRO A 8 -15.89 -9.46 -10.73
N ARG A 9 -15.57 -9.51 -12.02
CA ARG A 9 -14.34 -8.89 -12.53
C ARG A 9 -14.43 -7.41 -12.20
N LYS A 10 -13.39 -6.86 -11.55
CA LYS A 10 -13.35 -5.43 -11.24
C LYS A 10 -13.61 -4.63 -12.50
N ALA A 11 -14.47 -3.64 -12.40
CA ALA A 11 -14.77 -2.78 -13.53
C ALA A 11 -13.50 -1.96 -13.87
N PRO A 12 -13.28 -1.59 -15.14
CA PRO A 12 -12.10 -0.81 -15.53
C PRO A 12 -11.94 0.49 -14.74
N GLU A 13 -13.05 1.12 -14.34
CA GLU A 13 -13.12 2.30 -13.47
C GLU A 13 -12.57 2.06 -12.06
N ASP A 14 -12.56 0.81 -11.58
CA ASP A 14 -11.93 0.41 -10.31
C ASP A 14 -10.41 0.15 -10.46
N SER A 15 -9.87 0.29 -11.68
CA SER A 15 -8.43 0.23 -11.92
C SER A 15 -7.79 1.54 -11.49
N LEU A 16 -7.31 1.57 -10.25
CA LEU A 16 -6.52 2.66 -9.67
C LEU A 16 -5.12 2.69 -10.33
N THR A 17 -5.09 3.18 -11.57
CA THR A 17 -3.88 3.35 -12.39
C THR A 17 -3.21 4.72 -12.17
N GLU A 18 -3.63 5.44 -11.14
CA GLU A 18 -3.14 6.77 -10.83
C GLU A 18 -1.62 6.77 -10.66
N ILE A 19 -0.97 7.63 -11.45
CA ILE A 19 0.48 7.82 -11.38
C ILE A 19 0.74 8.78 -10.22
N VAL A 20 1.42 8.28 -9.19
CA VAL A 20 1.85 9.08 -8.04
C VAL A 20 3.28 9.56 -8.30
N PRO A 21 3.51 10.86 -8.63
CA PRO A 21 4.85 11.39 -8.78
C PRO A 21 5.51 11.55 -7.41
N ILE A 22 6.68 10.93 -7.23
CA ILE A 22 7.49 11.05 -6.01
C ILE A 22 8.83 11.67 -6.39
N ARG A 23 9.19 12.77 -5.73
CA ARG A 23 10.50 13.38 -5.87
C ARG A 23 11.41 12.86 -4.76
N LEU A 24 12.57 12.36 -5.15
CA LEU A 24 13.61 11.93 -4.24
C LEU A 24 14.88 12.72 -4.56
N THR A 25 15.63 13.07 -3.53
CA THR A 25 17.02 13.47 -3.69
C THR A 25 17.85 12.29 -4.19
N GLN A 26 19.04 12.56 -4.71
CA GLN A 26 19.92 11.51 -5.20
C GLN A 26 20.30 10.51 -4.09
N ALA A 27 20.62 11.01 -2.89
CA ALA A 27 20.99 10.18 -1.76
C ALA A 27 19.85 9.24 -1.32
N GLU A 28 18.61 9.73 -1.26
CA GLU A 28 17.43 8.92 -0.94
C GLU A 28 17.17 7.85 -2.00
N ARG A 29 17.35 8.21 -3.28
CA ARG A 29 17.22 7.26 -4.38
C ARG A 29 18.24 6.13 -4.26
N ASP A 30 19.50 6.45 -4.00
CA ASP A 30 20.57 5.46 -3.89
C ASP A 30 20.30 4.47 -2.74
N GLN A 31 19.83 4.99 -1.60
CA GLN A 31 19.44 4.16 -0.45
C GLN A 31 18.29 3.20 -0.81
N CYS A 32 17.26 3.71 -1.51
CA CYS A 32 16.14 2.88 -1.97
C CYS A 32 16.59 1.83 -2.99
N GLU A 33 17.50 2.17 -3.91
CA GLU A 33 18.03 1.24 -4.91
C GLU A 33 18.85 0.12 -4.26
N ILE A 34 19.70 0.43 -3.29
CA ILE A 34 20.44 -0.58 -2.52
C ILE A 34 19.46 -1.52 -1.81
N ALA A 35 18.46 -0.97 -1.13
CA ALA A 35 17.47 -1.76 -0.41
C ALA A 35 16.63 -2.64 -1.36
N ALA A 36 16.23 -2.11 -2.51
CA ALA A 36 15.49 -2.86 -3.53
C ALA A 36 16.33 -4.02 -4.09
N LYS A 37 17.61 -3.77 -4.42
CA LYS A 37 18.56 -4.77 -4.90
C LYS A 37 18.75 -5.91 -3.91
N ARG A 38 18.89 -5.61 -2.60
CA ARG A 38 19.01 -6.63 -1.55
C ARG A 38 17.81 -7.59 -1.50
N THR A 39 16.63 -7.12 -1.90
CA THR A 39 15.41 -7.93 -1.95
C THR A 39 15.12 -8.55 -3.32
N GLY A 40 15.98 -8.33 -4.31
CA GLY A 40 15.78 -8.80 -5.68
C GLY A 40 14.59 -8.16 -6.40
N ARG A 41 14.14 -6.98 -5.95
CA ARG A 41 12.94 -6.30 -6.48
C ARG A 41 13.32 -5.05 -7.29
N LYS A 42 12.44 -4.68 -8.22
CA LYS A 42 12.53 -3.38 -8.93
C LYS A 42 12.27 -2.24 -7.93
N LEU A 43 12.98 -1.13 -8.09
CA LEU A 43 12.88 0.06 -7.22
C LEU A 43 11.43 0.51 -7.01
N THR A 44 10.66 0.69 -8.09
CA THR A 44 9.28 1.17 -8.02
C THR A 44 8.35 0.20 -7.29
N ALA A 45 8.51 -1.10 -7.53
CA ALA A 45 7.74 -2.14 -6.85
C ALA A 45 8.06 -2.18 -5.34
N TRP A 46 9.34 -2.03 -4.99
CA TRP A 46 9.81 -1.99 -3.62
C TRP A 46 9.27 -0.76 -2.86
N ILE A 47 9.36 0.43 -3.47
CA ILE A 47 8.84 1.68 -2.88
C ILE A 47 7.34 1.56 -2.63
N ARG A 48 6.57 1.09 -3.63
CA ARG A 48 5.11 0.96 -3.52
C ARG A 48 4.71 0.03 -2.37
N GLU A 49 5.37 -1.12 -2.26
CA GLU A 49 5.07 -2.06 -1.18
C GLU A 49 5.37 -1.46 0.21
N ARG A 50 6.50 -0.77 0.36
CA ARG A 50 6.87 -0.12 1.62
C ARG A 50 5.88 0.98 1.99
N ALA A 51 5.49 1.82 1.03
CA ALA A 51 4.49 2.87 1.23
C ALA A 51 3.13 2.27 1.68
N VAL A 52 2.67 1.21 1.02
CA VAL A 52 1.42 0.53 1.40
C VAL A 52 1.51 -0.09 2.81
N LYS A 53 2.65 -0.69 3.17
CA LYS A 53 2.85 -1.24 4.52
C LYS A 53 2.85 -0.14 5.59
N ALA A 54 3.50 0.99 5.31
CA ALA A 54 3.52 2.14 6.21
C ALA A 54 2.10 2.70 6.40
N ALA A 55 1.37 2.97 5.32
CA ALA A 55 0.00 3.48 5.38
C ALA A 55 -0.94 2.54 6.16
N LYS A 56 -0.83 1.22 5.96
CA LYS A 56 -1.60 0.23 6.74
C LYS A 56 -1.28 0.27 8.23
N HIS A 57 -0.01 0.49 8.57
CA HIS A 57 0.43 0.58 9.95
C HIS A 57 -0.12 1.84 10.62
N GLU A 58 -0.05 2.99 9.94
CA GLU A 58 -0.61 4.26 10.41
C GLU A 58 -2.12 4.16 10.62
N VAL A 59 -2.87 3.60 9.66
CA VAL A 59 -4.33 3.38 9.82
C VAL A 59 -4.63 2.50 11.02
N LYS A 60 -3.82 1.46 11.27
CA LYS A 60 -3.99 0.59 12.44
C LYS A 60 -3.71 1.35 13.74
N GLN A 61 -2.68 2.20 13.77
CA GLN A 61 -2.36 3.03 14.93
C GLN A 61 -3.48 4.05 15.20
N MET A 62 -3.93 4.77 14.18
CA MET A 62 -5.05 5.71 14.29
C MET A 62 -6.33 5.03 14.79
N ALA A 63 -6.62 3.82 14.31
CA ALA A 63 -7.76 3.04 14.79
C ALA A 63 -7.61 2.61 16.26
N ALA A 64 -6.40 2.27 16.70
CA ALA A 64 -6.12 1.93 18.10
C ALA A 64 -6.20 3.17 19.02
N GLU A 65 -5.73 4.32 18.56
CA GLU A 65 -5.81 5.60 19.27
C GLU A 65 -7.24 6.13 19.34
N SER A 66 -8.05 5.89 18.30
CA SER A 66 -9.47 6.27 18.24
C SER A 66 -10.39 5.28 18.97
N GLY A 67 -9.90 4.08 19.31
CA GLY A 67 -10.63 3.01 20.01
C GLY A 67 -10.79 3.22 21.52
N GLY A 68 -10.39 4.38 22.05
CA GLY A 68 -10.58 4.79 23.44
C GLY A 68 -11.94 5.44 23.74
N ILE A 69 -12.98 5.23 22.92
CA ILE A 69 -14.34 5.61 23.28
C ILE A 69 -14.95 4.44 24.05
N GLN A 70 -15.05 4.62 25.37
CA GLN A 70 -15.86 3.81 26.26
C GLN A 70 -17.27 3.63 25.65
N THR A 71 -17.56 2.46 25.11
CA THR A 71 -18.95 2.02 24.96
C THR A 71 -19.42 1.66 26.36
N GLY A 72 -20.09 2.62 27.00
CA GLY A 72 -20.83 2.39 28.23
C GLY A 72 -21.90 1.33 28.04
N ALA A 73 -22.04 0.49 29.06
CA ALA A 73 -23.23 -0.28 29.39
C ALA A 73 -23.39 -0.22 30.91
#